data_AF-A0A9Q3DLM6-F1
#
_entry.id   AF-A0A9Q3DLM6-F1
#
_cell.length_a   1.000
_cell.length_b   1.000
_cell.length_c   1.000
_cell.angle_alpha   90.00
_cell.angle_beta   90.00
_cell.angle_gamma   90.00
#
_symmetry.space_group_name_H-M   'P 1'
#
loop_
_entity.id
_entity.type
_entity.pdbx_description
1 polymer ?
#
loop_
_entity_poly.entity_id
_entity_poly.type
_entity_poly.pdbx_seq_one_letter_code
_entity_poly.pdbx_strand_id
1 'polypeptide(L)'
;MKENLMEMLFQCREAFSSDNEPLGTIKEHEVDIMLNAERPYPPLLRIPAFPASPRDRESLKAHINELMKLGVLQKLETMRK
;
A
#
# COMPACT_ATOMS: atom_id res chain seq x y z
N MET A 1 -16.55 -33.02 13.89
CA MET A 1 -16.68 -31.54 13.91
C MET A 1 -15.34 -30.83 13.75
N LYS A 2 -14.31 -31.13 14.56
CA LYS A 2 -12.97 -30.51 14.41
C LYS A 2 -12.30 -30.79 13.06
N GLU A 3 -12.39 -32.03 12.57
CA GLU A 3 -11.77 -32.42 11.29
C GLU A 3 -12.36 -31.65 10.12
N ASN A 4 -13.69 -31.51 10.10
CA ASN A 4 -14.42 -30.76 9.07
C ASN A 4 -14.05 -29.27 9.05
N LEU A 5 -13.86 -28.66 10.23
CA LEU A 5 -13.38 -27.27 10.33
C LEU A 5 -11.96 -27.12 9.78
N MET A 6 -11.05 -28.03 10.12
CA MET A 6 -9.67 -27.99 9.64
C MET A 6 -9.60 -28.16 8.12
N GLU A 7 -10.44 -29.06 7.57
CA GLU A 7 -10.54 -29.29 6.14
C GLU A 7 -11.03 -28.04 5.40
N MET A 8 -12.04 -27.35 5.95
CA MET A 8 -12.55 -26.09 5.42
C MET A 8 -11.48 -24.98 5.47
N LEU A 9 -10.79 -24.80 6.60
CA LEU A 9 -9.73 -23.80 6.74
C LEU A 9 -8.58 -24.06 5.76
N PHE A 10 -8.23 -25.32 5.54
CA PHE A 10 -7.20 -25.70 4.56
C PHE A 10 -7.64 -25.41 3.12
N GLN A 11 -8.89 -25.70 2.77
CA GLN A 11 -9.45 -25.39 1.45
C GLN A 11 -9.51 -23.88 1.19
N CYS A 12 -9.84 -23.09 2.22
CA CYS A 12 -9.93 -21.63 2.12
C CYS A 12 -8.63 -20.90 2.46
N ARG A 13 -7.47 -21.57 2.51
CA ARG A 13 -6.20 -20.97 2.97
C ARG A 13 -5.82 -19.67 2.23
N GLU A 14 -6.16 -19.57 0.95
CA GLU A 14 -5.87 -18.40 0.10
C GLU A 14 -6.74 -17.18 0.44
N ALA A 15 -7.83 -17.38 1.18
CA ALA A 15 -8.66 -16.28 1.69
C ALA A 15 -8.04 -15.60 2.93
N PHE A 16 -6.97 -16.17 3.49
CA PHE A 16 -6.29 -15.64 4.67
C PHE A 16 -4.93 -15.03 4.27
N SER A 17 -4.57 -13.92 4.91
CA SER A 17 -3.22 -13.36 4.79
C SER A 17 -2.20 -14.32 5.37
N SER A 18 -1.08 -14.52 4.67
CA SER A 18 0.07 -15.28 5.16
C SER A 18 1.33 -14.40 5.19
N ASP A 19 2.40 -14.88 5.82
CA ASP A 19 3.68 -14.14 5.83
C ASP A 19 4.27 -13.94 4.42
N ASN A 20 3.94 -14.84 3.49
CA ASN A 20 4.40 -14.78 2.09
C ASN A 20 3.48 -13.93 1.21
N GLU A 21 2.18 -13.92 1.52
CA GLU A 21 1.15 -13.16 0.82
C GLU A 21 0.33 -12.36 1.84
N PRO A 22 0.90 -11.28 2.41
CA PRO A 22 0.25 -10.52 3.47
C PRO A 22 -0.88 -9.63 2.94
N LEU A 23 -0.91 -9.39 1.63
CA LEU A 23 -1.89 -8.54 0.95
C LEU A 23 -2.51 -9.29 -0.22
N GLY A 24 -3.84 -9.30 -0.27
CA GLY A 24 -4.58 -9.82 -1.41
C GLY A 24 -4.41 -8.91 -2.63
N THR A 25 -4.16 -9.50 -3.80
CA THR A 25 -4.11 -8.75 -5.07
C THR A 25 -5.51 -8.71 -5.68
N ILE A 26 -6.17 -7.55 -5.65
CA ILE A 26 -7.43 -7.34 -6.35
C ILE A 26 -7.09 -6.97 -7.80
N LYS A 27 -7.20 -7.93 -8.72
CA LYS A 27 -6.70 -7.84 -10.10
C LYS A 27 -7.36 -6.77 -10.98
N GLU A 28 -8.48 -6.17 -10.57
CA GLU A 28 -9.31 -5.32 -11.46
C GLU A 28 -9.81 -4.02 -10.81
N HIS A 29 -9.20 -3.58 -9.71
CA HIS A 29 -9.65 -2.37 -9.00
C HIS A 29 -8.71 -1.17 -9.20
N GLU A 30 -8.34 -0.91 -10.46
CA GLU A 30 -7.67 0.33 -10.81
C GLU A 30 -8.65 1.50 -10.69
N VAL A 31 -8.28 2.52 -9.92
CA VAL A 31 -9.13 3.69 -9.67
C VAL A 31 -8.62 4.85 -10.51
N ASP A 32 -9.45 5.35 -11.42
CA ASP A 32 -9.21 6.61 -12.11
C ASP A 32 -9.72 7.78 -11.26
N ILE A 33 -8.80 8.59 -10.75
CA ILE A 33 -9.11 9.74 -9.89
C ILE A 33 -9.08 11.01 -10.75
N MET A 34 -10.27 11.50 -11.12
CA MET A 34 -10.43 12.74 -11.88
C MET A 34 -10.50 13.97 -10.96
N LEU A 35 -9.85 15.06 -11.38
CA LEU A 35 -9.93 16.35 -10.69
C LEU A 35 -11.23 17.06 -11.09
N ASN A 36 -11.91 17.66 -10.10
CA ASN A 36 -13.09 18.51 -10.34
C ASN A 36 -12.75 19.89 -10.94
N ALA A 37 -11.53 20.09 -11.43
CA ALA A 37 -11.04 21.37 -11.92
C ALA A 37 -10.29 21.18 -13.25
N GLU A 38 -10.50 22.12 -14.16
CA GLU A 38 -9.81 22.20 -15.44
C GLU A 38 -8.52 23.02 -15.33
N ARG A 39 -7.67 22.95 -16.36
CA ARG A 39 -6.41 23.71 -16.38
C ARG A 39 -6.69 25.23 -16.39
N PRO A 40 -5.85 26.06 -15.73
CA PRO A 40 -4.63 25.67 -15.02
C PRO A 40 -4.92 25.07 -13.64
N TYR A 41 -4.28 23.94 -13.34
CA TYR A 41 -4.41 23.30 -12.04
C TYR A 41 -3.87 24.19 -10.93
N PRO A 42 -4.43 24.12 -9.71
CA PRO A 42 -3.85 24.78 -8.55
C PRO A 42 -2.36 24.44 -8.43
N PRO A 43 -1.50 25.39 -8.02
CA PRO A 43 -0.10 25.08 -7.75
C PRO A 43 -0.03 23.91 -6.77
N LEU A 44 0.84 22.93 -7.08
CA LEU A 44 1.04 21.75 -6.23
C LEU A 44 1.29 22.21 -4.79
N LEU A 45 0.40 21.84 -3.88
CA LEU A 45 0.59 22.06 -2.46
C LEU A 45 1.69 21.12 -1.98
N ARG A 46 2.95 21.55 -2.13
CA ARG A 46 4.09 20.90 -1.49
C ARG A 46 4.06 21.24 -0.01
N ILE A 47 3.31 20.45 0.75
CA ILE A 47 3.36 20.51 2.20
C ILE A 47 4.69 19.85 2.62
N PRO A 48 5.56 20.54 3.39
CA PRO A 48 6.77 19.91 3.89
C PRO A 48 6.40 18.71 4.76
N ALA A 49 7.20 17.65 4.71
CA ALA A 49 7.00 16.50 5.57
C ALA A 49 7.01 16.94 7.03
N PHE A 50 6.03 16.48 7.81
CA PHE A 50 5.95 16.78 9.22
C PHE A 50 7.20 16.27 9.94
N PRO A 51 7.78 17.03 10.89
CA PRO A 51 8.95 16.57 11.63
C PRO A 51 8.60 15.35 12.48
N ALA A 52 9.23 14.22 12.18
CA ALA A 52 9.14 13.00 12.99
C ALA A 52 10.37 12.85 13.89
N SER A 53 10.18 12.28 15.09
CA SER A 53 11.30 11.99 16.00
C SER A 53 12.26 10.96 15.37
N PRO A 54 13.54 10.90 15.78
CA PRO A 54 14.50 9.93 15.22
C PRO A 54 13.99 8.49 15.31
N ARG A 55 13.41 8.13 16.47
CA ARG A 55 12.83 6.80 16.72
C ARG A 55 11.65 6.51 15.78
N ASP A 56 10.77 7.49 15.58
CA ASP A 56 9.60 7.32 14.70
C ASP A 56 10.05 7.19 13.24
N ARG A 57 11.08 7.93 12.82
CA ARG A 57 11.64 7.83 11.47
C ARG A 57 12.21 6.45 11.19
N GLU A 58 12.90 5.84 12.15
CA GLU A 58 13.43 4.48 12.02
C GLU A 58 12.33 3.44 11.88
N SER A 59 11.31 3.51 12.75
CA SER A 59 10.13 2.63 12.67
C SER A 59 9.41 2.79 11.33
N LEU A 60 9.12 4.02 10.91
CA LEU A 60 8.45 4.30 9.64
C LEU A 60 9.26 3.79 8.45
N LYS A 61 10.59 3.92 8.49
CA LYS A 61 11.47 3.45 7.41
C LYS A 61 11.37 1.94 7.22
N ALA A 62 11.24 1.16 8.29
CA ALA A 62 11.07 -0.29 8.19
C ALA A 62 9.77 -0.64 7.45
N HIS A 63 8.64 -0.04 7.85
CA HIS A 63 7.34 -0.27 7.22
C HIS A 63 7.29 0.22 5.77
N ILE A 64 7.88 1.38 5.46
CA ILE A 64 7.97 1.88 4.08
C ILE A 64 8.74 0.91 3.19
N ASN A 65 9.86 0.36 3.68
CA ASN A 65 10.65 -0.61 2.91
C ASN A 65 9.86 -1.90 2.65
N GLU A 66 9.07 -2.36 3.61
CA GLU A 66 8.21 -3.52 3.46
C GLU A 66 7.13 -3.28 2.37
N LEU A 67 6.44 -2.14 2.43
CA LEU A 67 5.45 -1.76 1.44
C LEU A 67 6.04 -1.58 0.04
N MET A 68 7.29 -1.14 -0.08
CA MET A 68 8.00 -1.10 -1.37
C MET A 68 8.30 -2.50 -1.91
N LYS A 69 8.70 -3.44 -1.05
CA LYS A 69 8.94 -4.85 -1.45
C LYS A 69 7.65 -5.53 -1.92
N LEU A 70 6.52 -5.21 -1.28
CA LEU A 70 5.21 -5.72 -1.64
C LEU A 70 4.62 -5.03 -2.89
N GLY A 71 5.29 -4.03 -3.46
CA GLY A 71 4.82 -3.33 -4.66
C GLY A 71 3.67 -2.35 -4.41
N VAL A 72 3.28 -2.11 -3.15
CA VAL A 72 2.22 -1.15 -2.78
C VAL A 72 2.71 0.28 -2.95
N LEU A 73 3.97 0.54 -2.61
CA LEU A 73 4.62 1.84 -2.77
C LEU A 73 5.69 1.76 -3.86
N GLN A 74 5.66 2.72 -4.78
CA GLN A 74 6.69 2.87 -5.81
C GLN A 74 7.33 4.26 -5.72
N LYS A 75 8.65 4.31 -5.87
CA LYS A 75 9.38 5.57 -6.00
C LYS A 75 9.06 6.17 -7.37
N LEU A 76 8.38 7.32 -7.38
CA LEU A 76 8.19 8.12 -8.58
C LEU A 76 9.37 9.07 -8.76
N GLU A 77 10.01 9.03 -9.92
CA GLU A 77 10.96 10.08 -10.29
C GLU A 77 10.16 11.32 -10.70
N THR A 78 10.42 12.44 -10.04
CA THR A 78 9.79 13.70 -10.42
C THR A 78 10.32 14.08 -11.81
N MET A 79 9.45 14.07 -12.82
CA MET A 79 9.74 14.68 -14.12
C MET A 79 10.27 16.09 -13.88
N ARG A 80 11.56 16.32 -14.20
CA ARG A 80 12.11 17.67 -14.29
C ARG A 80 11.35 18.36 -15.42
N LYS A 81 10.46 19.29 -15.06
CA LYS A 81 9.89 20.25 -16.01
C LYS A 81 10.98 21.24 -16.42
#